data_AF-A0A367LZ53-F1
#
_entry.id   AF-A0A367LZ53-F1
#
_cell.length_a   1.000
_cell.length_b   1.000
_cell.length_c   1.000
_cell.angle_alpha   90.00
_cell.angle_beta   90.00
_cell.angle_gamma   90.00
#
_symmetry.space_group_name_H-M   'P 1'
#
loop_
_entity.id
_entity.type
_entity.pdbx_description
1 polymer ?
#
loop_
_entity_poly.entity_id
_entity_poly.type
_entity_poly.pdbx_seq_one_letter_code
_entity_poly.pdbx_strand_id
1 'polypeptide(L)'
;GEQRLELVGRLDWRESLAADATLDWKDFPWLRLYPLAEPPPVTLKTFKAEVHYQDQRYLGNFSAAASGPAGDFTLASPVSGDLVQLNLPSLQLRAGQGQAEGRVTLRFDNGVAWDTALQLSELNPAYWVAELPGSLAGPLRSQGSVRDERLALGVDLDVKGRLRGQPALFQARAEGEGQRWTLGN
;
A
#
# COMPACT_ATOMS: atom_id res chain seq x y z
N GLY A 1 -12.93 15.46 -14.67
CA GLY A 1 -11.63 15.19 -15.29
C GLY A 1 -11.86 14.33 -16.51
N GLU A 2 -11.03 14.50 -17.55
CA GLU A 2 -10.96 13.58 -18.68
C GLU A 2 -10.24 12.29 -18.23
N GLN A 3 -10.93 11.15 -18.31
CA GLN A 3 -10.38 9.84 -17.94
C GLN A 3 -9.53 9.29 -19.08
N ARG A 4 -8.35 8.75 -18.76
CA ARG A 4 -7.44 8.21 -19.77
C ARG A 4 -6.69 6.99 -19.25
N LEU A 5 -6.57 6.01 -20.12
CA LEU A 5 -5.76 4.82 -19.94
C LEU A 5 -4.93 4.63 -21.21
N GLU A 6 -3.61 4.66 -21.09
CA GLU A 6 -2.68 4.33 -22.16
C GLU A 6 -1.85 3.11 -21.76
N LEU A 7 -1.82 2.10 -22.63
CA LEU A 7 -1.05 0.87 -22.44
C LEU A 7 -0.25 0.61 -23.73
N VAL A 8 1.08 0.57 -23.60
CA VAL A 8 1.99 0.23 -24.70
C VAL A 8 2.76 -1.01 -24.31
N GLY A 9 2.86 -1.99 -25.21
CA GLY A 9 3.63 -3.19 -24.89
C GLY A 9 4.13 -3.98 -26.09
N ARG A 10 5.05 -4.90 -25.80
CA ARG A 10 5.62 -5.86 -26.74
C ARG A 10 5.42 -7.26 -26.18
N LEU A 11 5.10 -8.23 -27.04
CA LEU A 11 4.80 -9.61 -26.65
C LEU A 11 5.66 -10.56 -27.46
N ASP A 12 6.37 -11.47 -26.79
CA ASP A 12 7.07 -12.61 -27.40
C ASP A 12 6.59 -13.91 -26.74
N TRP A 13 6.38 -14.95 -27.54
CA TRP A 13 5.89 -16.25 -27.10
C TRP A 13 6.59 -17.42 -27.79
N ARG A 14 7.73 -17.17 -28.46
CA ARG A 14 8.43 -18.18 -29.25
C ARG A 14 9.08 -19.28 -28.41
N GLU A 15 9.53 -18.94 -27.20
CA GLU A 15 10.13 -19.88 -26.25
C GLU A 15 9.39 -19.85 -24.90
N SER A 16 9.28 -18.67 -24.29
CA SER A 16 8.45 -18.41 -23.12
C SER A 16 7.68 -17.10 -23.30
N LEU A 17 6.59 -16.92 -22.54
CA LEU A 17 5.81 -15.69 -22.56
C LEU A 17 6.64 -14.56 -21.94
N ALA A 18 6.96 -13.55 -22.75
CA ALA A 18 7.58 -12.32 -22.32
C ALA A 18 6.75 -11.12 -22.75
N ALA A 19 6.58 -10.15 -21.85
CA ALA A 19 5.84 -8.93 -22.12
C ALA A 19 6.49 -7.70 -21.48
N ASP A 20 6.69 -6.65 -22.28
CA ASP A 20 7.00 -5.32 -21.76
C ASP A 20 5.71 -4.50 -21.77
N ALA A 21 5.42 -3.78 -20.69
CA ALA A 21 4.24 -2.94 -20.59
C ALA A 21 4.56 -1.60 -19.92
N THR A 22 4.12 -0.51 -20.55
CA THR A 22 4.03 0.83 -19.94
C THR A 22 2.57 1.20 -19.79
N LEU A 23 2.18 1.59 -18.58
CA LEU A 23 0.84 1.99 -18.20
C LEU A 23 0.85 3.45 -17.74
N ASP A 24 0.01 4.30 -18.32
CA ASP A 24 -0.29 5.65 -17.83
C ASP A 24 -1.81 5.80 -17.65
N TRP A 25 -2.23 5.83 -16.38
CA TRP A 25 -3.64 5.94 -16.00
C TRP A 25 -3.89 7.28 -15.31
N LYS A 26 -4.91 8.00 -15.77
CA LYS A 26 -5.49 9.17 -15.12
C LYS A 26 -6.98 8.97 -14.78
N ASP A 27 -7.35 9.38 -13.56
CA ASP A 27 -8.69 9.35 -12.97
C ASP A 27 -9.29 7.92 -12.89
N PHE A 28 -8.69 7.06 -12.06
CA PHE A 28 -9.07 5.64 -11.90
C PHE A 28 -10.53 5.47 -11.40
N PRO A 29 -11.44 4.85 -12.17
CA PRO A 29 -12.87 4.81 -11.88
C PRO A 29 -13.28 3.63 -11.00
N TRP A 30 -12.66 3.47 -9.82
CA TRP A 30 -12.85 2.26 -9.00
C TRP A 30 -14.32 1.96 -8.67
N LEU A 31 -15.18 2.97 -8.44
CA LEU A 31 -16.64 2.77 -8.22
C LEU A 31 -17.36 2.08 -9.36
N ARG A 32 -16.88 2.24 -10.60
CA ARG A 32 -17.49 1.58 -11.76
C ARG A 32 -17.08 0.12 -11.85
N LEU A 33 -15.88 -0.20 -11.35
CA LEU A 33 -15.34 -1.56 -11.35
C LEU A 33 -15.82 -2.34 -10.12
N TYR A 34 -15.98 -1.66 -9.00
CA TYR A 34 -16.41 -2.24 -7.72
C TYR A 34 -17.36 -1.27 -6.99
N PRO A 35 -18.66 -1.31 -7.30
CA PRO A 35 -19.63 -0.42 -6.68
C PRO A 35 -19.73 -0.67 -5.17
N LEU A 36 -19.42 0.35 -4.36
CA LEU A 36 -19.63 0.35 -2.91
C LEU A 36 -20.77 1.31 -2.55
N ALA A 37 -21.42 1.05 -1.42
CA ALA A 37 -22.46 1.93 -0.88
C ALA A 37 -21.92 3.34 -0.55
N GLU A 38 -20.69 3.40 -0.04
CA GLU A 38 -19.95 4.64 0.22
C GLU A 38 -18.60 4.60 -0.50
N PRO A 39 -18.13 5.73 -1.06
CA PRO A 39 -16.78 5.81 -1.59
C PRO A 39 -15.74 5.68 -0.45
N PRO A 40 -14.61 4.99 -0.67
CA PRO A 40 -13.53 4.90 0.26
C PRO A 40 -12.89 6.29 0.39
N PRO A 41 -12.23 6.52 1.52
CA PRO A 41 -11.63 7.82 1.82
C PRO A 41 -10.50 8.20 0.86
N VAL A 42 -9.96 7.24 0.09
CA VAL A 42 -8.84 7.44 -0.83
C VAL A 42 -9.28 7.23 -2.27
N THR A 43 -8.95 8.19 -3.14
CA THR A 43 -9.16 8.09 -4.58
C THR A 43 -7.84 8.16 -5.34
N LEU A 44 -7.55 7.15 -6.15
CA LEU A 44 -6.38 7.13 -7.04
C LEU A 44 -6.59 8.10 -8.21
N LYS A 45 -5.71 9.10 -8.33
CA LYS A 45 -5.76 10.15 -9.35
C LYS A 45 -4.92 9.80 -10.56
N THR A 46 -3.69 9.36 -10.34
CA THR A 46 -2.82 8.89 -11.41
C THR A 46 -2.08 7.63 -10.99
N PHE A 47 -1.79 6.78 -11.96
CA PHE A 47 -0.97 5.60 -11.79
C PHE A 47 -0.13 5.40 -13.04
N LYS A 48 1.18 5.39 -12.87
CA LYS A 48 2.13 5.11 -13.94
C LYS A 48 2.95 3.90 -13.56
N ALA A 49 3.14 2.97 -14.48
CA ALA A 49 3.96 1.80 -14.25
C ALA A 49 4.71 1.37 -15.53
N GLU A 50 5.89 0.83 -15.32
CA GLU A 50 6.68 0.14 -16.35
C GLU A 50 6.99 -1.24 -15.80
N VAL A 51 6.65 -2.28 -16.54
CA VAL A 51 6.74 -3.67 -16.11
C VAL A 51 7.33 -4.53 -17.21
N HIS A 52 8.33 -5.32 -16.85
CA HIS A 52 8.88 -6.41 -17.63
C HIS A 52 8.38 -7.73 -17.04
N TYR A 53 7.72 -8.54 -17.84
CA TYR A 53 7.25 -9.87 -17.47
C TYR A 53 8.01 -10.92 -18.29
N GLN A 54 8.55 -11.93 -17.61
CA GLN A 54 9.20 -13.07 -18.23
C GLN A 54 9.20 -14.25 -17.24
N ASP A 55 9.00 -15.47 -17.74
CA ASP A 55 9.09 -16.69 -16.95
C ASP A 55 8.22 -16.66 -15.67
N GLN A 56 6.96 -16.20 -15.84
CA GLN A 56 5.96 -16.05 -14.77
C GLN A 56 6.29 -15.03 -13.68
N ARG A 57 7.33 -14.22 -13.89
CA ARG A 57 7.75 -13.18 -12.96
C ARG A 57 7.65 -11.82 -13.61
N TYR A 58 7.47 -10.80 -12.78
CA TYR A 58 7.56 -9.42 -13.20
C TYR A 58 8.56 -8.63 -12.37
N LEU A 59 9.14 -7.62 -13.01
CA LEU A 59 9.97 -6.58 -12.41
C LEU A 59 9.62 -5.24 -13.06
N GLY A 60 9.58 -4.18 -12.27
CA GLY A 60 9.19 -2.88 -12.77
C GLY A 60 9.30 -1.78 -11.74
N ASN A 61 8.71 -0.64 -12.07
CA ASN A 61 8.53 0.49 -11.15
C ASN A 61 7.11 1.04 -11.31
N PHE A 62 6.58 1.63 -10.25
CA PHE A 62 5.36 2.40 -10.32
C PHE A 62 5.48 3.74 -9.59
N SER A 63 4.67 4.69 -10.01
CA SER A 63 4.36 5.92 -9.27
C SER A 63 2.86 6.19 -9.31
N ALA A 64 2.32 6.69 -8.21
CA ALA A 64 0.91 6.97 -8.06
C ALA A 64 0.71 8.31 -7.33
N ALA A 65 -0.34 9.03 -7.71
CA ALA A 65 -0.88 10.14 -6.94
C ALA A 65 -2.32 9.82 -6.54
N ALA A 66 -2.66 10.09 -5.28
CA ALA A 66 -3.98 9.85 -4.73
C ALA A 66 -4.41 11.03 -3.86
N SER A 67 -5.72 11.15 -3.65
CA SER A 67 -6.31 12.13 -2.73
C SER A 67 -6.97 11.38 -1.58
N GLY A 68 -6.66 11.82 -0.36
CA GLY A 68 -7.28 11.36 0.88
C GLY A 68 -8.01 12.50 1.60
N PRO A 69 -8.59 12.26 2.79
CA PRO A 69 -9.40 13.25 3.50
C PRO A 69 -8.61 14.50 3.91
N ALA A 70 -7.32 14.35 4.22
CA ALA A 70 -6.43 15.46 4.59
C ALA A 70 -5.64 16.07 3.41
N GLY A 71 -5.87 15.59 2.18
CA GLY A 71 -5.25 16.13 0.97
C GLY A 71 -4.56 15.09 0.09
N ASP A 72 -3.76 15.57 -0.85
CA ASP A 72 -3.08 14.74 -1.84
C ASP A 72 -1.79 14.11 -1.30
N PHE A 73 -1.51 12.90 -1.76
CA PHE A 73 -0.30 12.15 -1.42
C PHE A 73 0.18 11.33 -2.62
N THR A 74 1.45 10.93 -2.57
CA THR A 74 2.08 10.13 -3.63
C THR A 74 2.69 8.85 -3.09
N LEU A 75 2.76 7.84 -3.95
CA LEU A 75 3.49 6.60 -3.72
C LEU A 75 4.42 6.33 -4.89
N ALA A 76 5.58 5.75 -4.62
CA ALA A 76 6.45 5.21 -5.66
C ALA A 76 7.23 4.00 -5.12
N SER A 77 7.48 3.02 -5.98
CA SER A 77 8.36 1.90 -5.63
C SER A 77 8.82 1.13 -6.86
N PRO A 78 10.01 0.52 -6.82
CA PRO A 78 10.26 -0.69 -7.57
C PRO A 78 9.23 -1.76 -7.19
N VAL A 79 8.86 -2.60 -8.13
CA VAL A 79 7.92 -3.70 -7.90
C VAL A 79 8.47 -4.97 -8.53
N SER A 80 8.40 -6.08 -7.80
CA SER A 80 8.76 -7.39 -8.33
C SER A 80 7.90 -8.48 -7.76
N GLY A 81 7.72 -9.57 -8.48
CA GLY A 81 6.86 -10.65 -8.02
C GLY A 81 6.43 -11.63 -9.09
N ASP A 82 5.35 -12.33 -8.80
CA ASP A 82 4.66 -13.28 -9.66
C ASP A 82 3.15 -13.24 -9.34
N LEU A 83 2.41 -14.25 -9.82
CA LEU A 83 0.95 -14.33 -9.62
C LEU A 83 0.53 -14.48 -8.16
N VAL A 84 1.42 -14.91 -7.25
CA VAL A 84 1.09 -15.17 -5.85
C VAL A 84 1.76 -14.22 -4.87
N GLN A 85 2.84 -13.54 -5.26
CA GLN A 85 3.57 -12.61 -4.40
C GLN A 85 3.92 -11.31 -5.11
N LEU A 86 3.77 -10.18 -4.40
CA LEU A 86 4.20 -8.85 -4.82
C LEU A 86 5.17 -8.29 -3.77
N ASN A 87 6.28 -7.71 -4.23
CA ASN A 87 7.31 -7.10 -3.39
C ASN A 87 7.54 -5.66 -3.81
N LEU A 88 7.50 -4.77 -2.82
CA LEU A 88 7.89 -3.36 -2.91
C LEU A 88 9.11 -3.17 -2.02
N PRO A 89 10.34 -3.40 -2.53
CA PRO A 89 11.55 -3.39 -1.70
C PRO A 89 11.92 -2.00 -1.17
N SER A 90 11.40 -0.94 -1.80
CA SER A 90 11.68 0.46 -1.45
C SER A 90 10.45 1.31 -1.74
N LEU A 91 9.35 1.07 -1.03
CA LEU A 91 8.18 1.91 -1.06
C LEU A 91 8.51 3.28 -0.48
N GLN A 92 8.11 4.34 -1.18
CA GLN A 92 8.16 5.71 -0.71
C GLN A 92 6.75 6.29 -0.77
N LEU A 93 6.32 6.87 0.34
CA LEU A 93 5.05 7.56 0.47
C LEU A 93 5.30 8.98 0.97
N ARG A 94 4.67 9.97 0.33
CA ARG A 94 4.74 11.38 0.76
C ARG A 94 3.34 11.97 0.86
N ALA A 95 2.99 12.52 2.01
CA ALA A 95 1.67 13.08 2.32
C ALA A 95 1.84 14.39 3.12
N GLY A 96 1.74 15.53 2.43
CA GLY A 96 2.08 16.82 3.01
C GLY A 96 3.56 16.86 3.42
N GLN A 97 3.84 17.13 4.69
CA GLN A 97 5.20 17.04 5.26
C GLN A 97 5.57 15.62 5.71
N GLY A 98 4.58 14.73 5.81
CA GLY A 98 4.73 13.36 6.30
C GLY A 98 5.26 12.40 5.24
N GLN A 99 6.00 11.39 5.70
CA GLN A 99 6.66 10.39 4.87
C GLN A 99 6.59 9.01 5.51
N ALA A 100 6.52 7.97 4.66
CA ALA A 100 6.74 6.59 5.07
C ALA A 100 7.59 5.88 4.01
N GLU A 101 8.69 5.27 4.42
CA GLU A 101 9.62 4.61 3.51
C GLU A 101 9.99 3.22 4.02
N GLY A 102 10.10 2.22 3.14
CA GLY A 102 10.54 0.89 3.54
C GLY A 102 10.09 -0.22 2.61
N ARG A 103 9.85 -1.42 3.15
CA ARG A 103 9.48 -2.61 2.36
C ARG A 103 8.07 -3.07 2.64
N VAL A 104 7.40 -3.56 1.61
CA VAL A 104 6.10 -4.24 1.70
C VAL A 104 6.15 -5.50 0.85
N THR A 105 5.75 -6.63 1.41
CA THR A 105 5.48 -7.87 0.67
C THR A 105 4.02 -8.23 0.85
N LEU A 106 3.33 -8.52 -0.25
CA LEU A 106 1.96 -9.04 -0.27
C LEU A 106 1.95 -10.45 -0.86
N ARG A 107 1.09 -11.33 -0.33
CA ARG A 107 0.85 -12.67 -0.86
C ARG A 107 -0.65 -12.92 -1.03
N PHE A 108 -1.01 -13.67 -2.07
CA PHE A 108 -2.39 -13.89 -2.53
C PHE A 108 -2.76 -15.38 -2.71
N ASP A 109 -1.89 -16.30 -2.31
CA ASP A 109 -2.03 -17.74 -2.52
C ASP A 109 -3.23 -18.36 -1.77
N ASN A 110 -3.55 -17.84 -0.59
CA ASN A 110 -4.67 -18.30 0.23
C ASN A 110 -5.14 -17.17 1.16
N GLY A 111 -5.95 -16.27 0.59
CA GLY A 111 -6.31 -14.99 1.19
C GLY A 111 -5.29 -13.90 0.89
N VAL A 112 -5.29 -12.81 1.65
CA VAL A 112 -4.29 -11.74 1.54
C VAL A 112 -3.39 -11.79 2.75
N ALA A 113 -2.08 -11.89 2.56
CA ALA A 113 -1.10 -11.77 3.63
C ALA A 113 -0.11 -10.65 3.35
N TRP A 114 0.41 -10.02 4.41
CA TRP A 114 1.38 -8.95 4.31
C TRP A 114 2.54 -9.09 5.30
N ASP A 115 3.69 -8.56 4.92
CA ASP A 115 4.83 -8.25 5.79
C ASP A 115 5.34 -6.86 5.39
N THR A 116 5.33 -5.92 6.33
CA THR A 116 5.75 -4.55 6.10
C THR A 116 6.70 -4.09 7.19
N ALA A 117 7.71 -3.33 6.77
CA ALA A 117 8.60 -2.61 7.66
C ALA A 117 8.84 -1.23 7.06
N LEU A 118 8.31 -0.20 7.73
CA LEU A 118 8.37 1.19 7.31
C LEU A 118 9.03 2.06 8.37
N GLN A 119 9.77 3.07 7.93
CA GLN A 119 10.21 4.19 8.74
C GLN A 119 9.28 5.36 8.48
N LEU A 120 8.64 5.86 9.54
CA LEU A 120 7.74 7.00 9.47
C LEU A 120 8.48 8.28 9.87
N SER A 121 8.16 9.39 9.20
CA SER A 121 8.57 10.74 9.58
C SER A 121 7.38 11.67 9.41
N GLU A 122 6.93 12.28 10.50
CA GLU A 122 5.81 13.25 10.51
C GLU A 122 4.53 12.78 9.80
N LEU A 123 4.31 11.46 9.74
CA LEU A 123 3.17 10.88 9.03
C LEU A 123 1.87 11.29 9.72
N ASN A 124 0.95 11.89 8.98
CA ASN A 124 -0.38 12.26 9.47
C ASN A 124 -1.42 11.21 9.03
N PRO A 125 -1.97 10.39 9.94
CA PRO A 125 -2.95 9.36 9.58
C PRO A 125 -4.27 9.91 8.99
N ALA A 126 -4.57 11.20 9.15
CA ALA A 126 -5.77 11.81 8.55
C ALA A 126 -5.81 11.79 7.01
N TYR A 127 -4.70 11.48 6.35
CA TYR A 127 -4.69 11.19 4.92
C TYR A 127 -5.43 9.88 4.55
N TRP A 128 -5.72 9.01 5.51
CA TRP A 128 -6.49 7.78 5.31
C TRP A 128 -7.70 7.66 6.25
N VAL A 129 -7.59 8.15 7.49
CA VAL A 129 -8.63 8.08 8.52
C VAL A 129 -8.82 9.47 9.11
N ALA A 130 -9.82 10.21 8.63
CA ALA A 130 -10.02 11.64 8.92
C ALA A 130 -10.06 11.97 10.43
N GLU A 131 -10.52 11.02 11.24
CA GLU A 131 -10.69 11.12 12.69
C GLU A 131 -9.37 11.01 13.47
N LEU A 132 -8.25 10.72 12.79
CA LEU A 132 -6.92 10.56 13.38
C LEU A 132 -5.91 11.62 12.89
N PRO A 133 -6.20 12.93 12.98
CA PRO A 133 -5.22 13.96 12.65
C PRO A 133 -4.04 13.91 13.61
N GLY A 134 -2.83 14.06 13.09
CA GLY A 134 -1.63 14.01 13.92
C GLY A 134 -0.34 14.04 13.14
N SER A 135 0.73 13.68 13.84
CA SER A 135 2.08 13.51 13.28
C SER A 135 2.74 12.37 14.03
N LEU A 136 3.19 11.36 13.29
CA LEU A 136 3.77 10.13 13.80
C LEU A 136 5.15 9.88 13.16
N ALA A 137 6.13 9.51 13.98
CA ALA A 137 7.47 9.19 13.54
C ALA A 137 8.00 7.96 14.28
N GLY A 138 8.83 7.16 13.61
CA GLY A 138 9.39 5.93 14.18
C GLY A 138 9.18 4.72 13.28
N PRO A 139 9.78 3.58 13.64
CA PRO A 139 9.61 2.34 12.91
C PRO A 139 8.19 1.77 13.10
N LEU A 140 7.63 1.26 12.01
CA LEU A 140 6.40 0.47 11.97
C LEU A 140 6.72 -0.88 11.35
N ARG A 141 6.44 -1.96 12.08
CA ARG A 141 6.51 -3.33 11.56
C ARG A 141 5.15 -3.97 11.72
N SER A 142 4.65 -4.58 10.66
CA SER A 142 3.35 -5.26 10.69
C SER A 142 3.40 -6.49 9.81
N GLN A 143 2.88 -7.59 10.31
CA GLN A 143 2.68 -8.83 9.59
C GLN A 143 1.25 -9.30 9.84
N GLY A 144 0.61 -9.88 8.84
CA GLY A 144 -0.74 -10.39 9.04
C GLY A 144 -1.30 -11.10 7.84
N SER A 145 -2.51 -11.61 8.00
CA SER A 145 -3.27 -12.21 6.93
C SER A 145 -4.77 -12.10 7.16
N VAL A 146 -5.52 -12.00 6.08
CA VAL A 146 -6.96 -12.19 6.06
C VAL A 146 -7.25 -13.45 5.25
N ARG A 147 -7.88 -14.45 5.89
CA ARG A 147 -8.34 -15.70 5.24
C ARG A 147 -9.72 -16.03 5.76
N ASP A 148 -10.66 -16.36 4.88
CA ASP A 148 -12.04 -16.68 5.26
C ASP A 148 -12.65 -15.65 6.24
N GLU A 149 -12.44 -14.35 5.93
CA GLU A 149 -12.87 -13.20 6.74
C GLU A 149 -12.24 -13.10 8.15
N ARG A 150 -11.28 -13.96 8.47
CA ARG A 150 -10.54 -13.93 9.74
C ARG A 150 -9.24 -13.17 9.58
N LEU A 151 -9.11 -12.10 10.36
CA LEU A 151 -7.90 -11.31 10.49
C LEU A 151 -6.94 -11.97 11.49
N ALA A 152 -5.71 -12.23 11.06
CA ALA A 152 -4.56 -12.43 11.91
C ALA A 152 -3.62 -11.24 11.77
N LEU A 153 -3.21 -10.60 12.87
CA LEU A 153 -2.35 -9.42 12.86
C LEU A 153 -1.30 -9.52 13.96
N GLY A 154 -0.04 -9.40 13.57
CA GLY A 154 1.10 -9.09 14.42
C GLY A 154 1.59 -7.69 14.11
N VAL A 155 1.62 -6.80 15.11
CA VAL A 155 2.19 -5.45 14.94
C VAL A 155 3.26 -5.22 15.99
N ASP A 156 4.34 -4.58 15.57
CA ASP A 156 5.41 -4.07 16.43
C ASP A 156 5.64 -2.60 16.04
N LEU A 157 5.17 -1.72 16.91
CA LEU A 157 5.23 -0.27 16.74
C LEU A 157 6.13 0.30 17.83
N ASP A 158 7.09 1.15 17.44
CA ASP A 158 7.72 2.13 18.35
C ASP A 158 7.53 3.52 17.73
N VAL A 159 6.27 3.93 17.63
CA VAL A 159 5.89 5.16 16.94
C VAL A 159 5.55 6.23 17.97
N LYS A 160 6.16 7.40 17.80
CA LYS A 160 6.05 8.56 18.68
C LYS A 160 5.43 9.73 17.94
N GLY A 161 4.72 10.59 18.65
CA GLY A 161 4.26 11.86 18.10
C GLY A 161 3.02 12.38 18.79
N ARG A 162 2.03 12.83 18.00
CA ARG A 162 0.76 13.36 18.51
C ARG A 162 -0.39 12.87 17.65
N LEU A 163 -1.47 12.42 18.28
CA LEU A 163 -2.76 12.18 17.62
C LEU A 163 -3.83 13.01 18.30
N ARG A 164 -4.69 13.66 17.51
CA ARG A 164 -5.78 14.54 17.98
C ARG A 164 -5.30 15.58 18.99
N GLY A 165 -4.09 16.09 18.76
CA GLY A 165 -3.46 17.08 19.63
C GLY A 165 -2.95 16.54 20.97
N GLN A 166 -2.99 15.22 21.23
CA GLN A 166 -2.44 14.60 22.45
C GLN A 166 -1.13 13.87 22.13
N PRO A 167 -0.12 13.87 23.01
CA PRO A 167 1.05 13.02 22.86
C PRO A 167 0.64 11.57 22.68
N ALA A 168 1.25 10.91 21.70
CA ALA A 168 1.03 9.52 21.38
C ALA A 168 2.37 8.78 21.40
N LEU A 169 2.46 7.77 22.25
CA LEU A 169 3.50 6.76 22.22
C LEU A 169 2.80 5.43 21.98
N PHE A 170 2.95 4.90 20.77
CA PHE A 170 2.48 3.56 20.42
C PHE A 170 3.67 2.63 20.52
N GLN A 171 3.85 2.09 21.71
CA GLN A 171 4.64 0.89 21.94
C GLN A 171 3.65 -0.25 22.12
N ALA A 172 3.44 -0.99 21.04
CA ALA A 172 2.48 -2.06 21.03
C ALA A 172 3.08 -3.23 20.28
N ARG A 173 3.27 -4.34 21.00
CA ARG A 173 3.34 -5.66 20.41
C ARG A 173 1.96 -6.26 20.54
N ALA A 174 1.20 -6.34 19.46
CA ALA A 174 -0.12 -6.97 19.50
C ALA A 174 -0.13 -8.16 18.54
N GLU A 175 -0.60 -9.30 19.02
CA GLU A 175 -0.89 -10.46 18.20
C GLU A 175 -2.37 -10.80 18.37
N GLY A 176 -3.07 -10.97 17.26
CA GLY A 176 -4.47 -11.37 17.32
C GLY A 176 -4.89 -12.21 16.14
N GLU A 177 -5.84 -13.11 16.39
CA GLU A 177 -6.52 -13.92 15.37
C GLU A 177 -8.03 -13.94 15.67
N GLY A 178 -8.83 -13.43 14.73
CA GLY A 178 -10.27 -13.27 14.91
C GLY A 178 -10.60 -12.35 16.09
N GLN A 179 -11.19 -12.92 17.15
CA GLN A 179 -11.60 -12.17 18.35
C GLN A 179 -10.58 -12.22 19.51
N ARG A 180 -9.49 -12.97 19.37
CA ARG A 180 -8.48 -13.10 20.44
C ARG A 180 -7.32 -12.18 20.15
N TRP A 181 -7.05 -11.27 21.08
CA TRP A 181 -5.97 -10.30 20.97
C TRP A 181 -5.13 -10.36 22.25
N THR A 182 -3.82 -10.51 22.10
CA THR A 182 -2.84 -10.42 23.19
C THR A 182 -2.02 -9.16 22.98
N LEU A 183 -1.85 -8.40 24.06
CA LEU A 183 -0.93 -7.27 24.13
C LEU A 183 0.33 -7.75 24.85
N GLY A 184 1.47 -7.71 24.16
CA GLY A 184 2.79 -7.89 24.74
C GLY A 184 3.23 -6.60 25.45
N ASN A 185 3.95 -6.78 26.56
CA ASN A 185 4.62 -5.70 27.27
C ASN A 185 5.86 -5.22 26.51
#